data_AF-A0A5J4KJL7-F1
#
_entry.id   AF-A0A5J4KJL7-F1
#
_cell.length_a   1.000
_cell.length_b   1.000
_cell.length_c   1.000
_cell.angle_alpha   90.00
_cell.angle_beta   90.00
_cell.angle_gamma   90.00
#
_symmetry.space_group_name_H-M   'P 1'
#
loop_
_entity.id
_entity.type
_entity.pdbx_description
1 polymer ?
#
loop_
_entity_poly.entity_id
_entity_poly.type
_entity_poly.pdbx_seq_one_letter_code
_entity_poly.pdbx_strand_id
1 'polypeptide(L)'
;MIKYLWLRNKLLRLLLLFGMLVGLLVTLSGISISYAHGHAGISVAVCDQAHLQSAITSATAKDTITFQCSGTITLTNTLAITKDLTLAAGSGQTVTLDGNNTIQVLLVGADVHLILNRVNIAHGKSASSDGGGLVNYGVVDLSHSILMNNFAIHGGAIWNADTGRVNVSNSTFMNNSATRGADIYNDGGMISVSNCTIRNKSGHGTDGDFYNDGGTVDSSNGGGMNSSSITHDDDADNSDDVQPTPKATRH
;
A
#
# COMPACT_ATOMS: atom_id res chain seq x y z
N MET A 1 65.73 30.59 -37.65
CA MET A 1 65.55 29.31 -36.89
C MET A 1 64.82 29.50 -35.55
N ILE A 2 65.16 30.51 -34.74
CA ILE A 2 64.59 30.75 -33.39
C ILE A 2 63.09 31.10 -33.39
N LYS A 3 62.59 31.91 -34.34
CA LYS A 3 61.15 32.25 -34.45
C LYS A 3 60.25 31.04 -34.77
N TYR A 4 60.76 30.06 -35.53
CA TYR A 4 60.03 28.83 -35.87
C TYR A 4 59.89 27.90 -34.65
N LEU A 5 60.93 27.81 -33.82
CA LEU A 5 60.89 27.03 -32.58
C LEU A 5 59.89 27.60 -31.56
N TRP A 6 59.82 28.94 -31.47
CA TRP A 6 58.89 29.63 -30.58
C TRP A 6 57.42 29.41 -30.98
N LEU A 7 57.10 29.53 -32.27
CA LEU A 7 55.74 29.30 -32.79
C LEU A 7 55.30 27.83 -32.59
N ARG A 8 56.22 26.88 -32.82
CA ARG A 8 55.96 25.44 -32.68
C ARG A 8 55.65 25.05 -31.23
N ASN A 9 56.37 25.59 -30.25
CA ASN A 9 56.11 25.34 -28.83
C ASN A 9 54.81 26.01 -28.34
N LYS A 10 54.45 27.17 -28.91
CA LYS A 10 53.19 27.87 -28.59
C LYS A 10 51.98 27.09 -29.13
N LEU A 11 52.06 26.56 -30.36
CA LEU A 11 51.04 25.69 -30.96
C LEU A 11 50.91 24.36 -30.22
N LEU A 12 52.02 23.73 -29.81
CA LEU A 12 51.99 22.47 -29.07
C LEU A 12 51.32 22.63 -27.69
N ARG A 13 51.56 23.74 -26.98
CA ARG A 13 50.89 24.07 -25.72
C ARG A 13 49.40 24.38 -25.93
N LEU A 14 49.04 25.04 -27.02
CA LEU A 14 47.64 25.31 -27.36
C LEU A 14 46.87 24.01 -27.69
N LEU A 15 47.50 23.09 -28.42
CA LEU A 15 46.93 21.78 -28.77
C LEU A 15 46.76 20.87 -27.55
N LEU A 16 47.70 20.90 -26.60
CA LEU A 16 47.60 20.15 -25.33
C LEU A 16 46.48 20.70 -24.43
N LEU A 17 46.30 22.02 -24.37
CA LEU A 17 45.20 22.65 -23.62
C LEU A 17 43.83 22.38 -24.25
N PHE A 18 43.75 22.33 -25.59
CA PHE A 18 42.52 21.97 -26.30
C PHE A 18 42.17 20.48 -26.12
N GLY A 19 43.16 19.60 -26.10
CA GLY A 19 42.98 18.16 -25.82
C GLY A 19 42.47 17.87 -24.41
N MET A 20 42.94 18.62 -23.40
CA MET A 20 42.43 18.53 -22.02
C MET A 20 41.00 19.05 -21.88
N LEU A 21 40.61 20.10 -22.64
CA LEU A 21 39.25 20.64 -22.62
C LEU A 21 38.22 19.69 -23.28
N VAL A 22 38.63 18.98 -24.34
CA VAL A 22 37.79 17.95 -25.00
C VAL A 22 37.71 16.69 -24.13
N GLY A 23 38.76 16.32 -23.40
CA GLY A 23 38.75 15.20 -22.45
C GLY A 23 37.83 15.43 -21.24
N LEU A 24 37.71 16.68 -20.76
CA LEU A 24 36.81 17.04 -19.66
C LEU A 24 35.33 17.09 -20.09
N LEU A 25 35.03 17.24 -21.39
CA LEU A 25 33.67 17.21 -21.92
C LEU A 25 33.11 15.79 -22.10
N VAL A 26 33.97 14.77 -22.19
CA VAL A 26 33.55 13.37 -22.50
C VAL A 26 33.16 12.57 -21.24
N THR A 27 33.40 13.08 -20.03
CA THR A 27 32.91 12.44 -18.78
C THR A 27 31.51 12.91 -18.36
N LEU A 28 30.87 13.79 -19.14
CA LEU A 28 29.50 14.25 -18.88
C LEU A 28 28.43 13.43 -19.62
N SER A 29 28.74 12.20 -20.05
CA SER A 29 27.77 11.25 -20.60
C SER A 29 27.17 10.31 -19.54
N GLY A 30 27.60 10.43 -18.28
CA GLY A 30 27.08 9.65 -17.15
C GLY A 30 25.93 10.31 -16.39
N ILE A 31 25.41 11.46 -16.84
CA ILE A 31 24.16 11.97 -16.32
C ILE A 31 23.06 11.12 -16.95
N SER A 32 22.66 10.07 -16.25
CA SER A 32 21.33 9.51 -16.44
C SER A 32 20.36 10.63 -16.10
N ILE A 33 19.95 11.39 -17.12
CA ILE A 33 18.71 12.14 -17.05
C ILE A 33 17.67 11.06 -16.86
N SER A 34 17.20 10.87 -15.63
CA SER A 34 15.94 10.20 -15.39
C SER A 34 14.91 11.05 -16.11
N TYR A 35 14.61 10.68 -17.35
CA TYR A 35 13.31 11.00 -17.90
C TYR A 35 12.35 10.43 -16.86
N ALA A 36 11.63 11.30 -16.17
CA ALA A 36 10.30 10.94 -15.71
C ALA A 36 9.58 10.56 -17.00
N HIS A 37 9.69 9.28 -17.36
CA HIS A 37 9.00 8.71 -18.48
C HIS A 37 7.56 8.77 -18.01
N GLY A 38 6.85 9.83 -18.40
CA GLY A 38 5.41 9.84 -18.42
C GLY A 38 5.00 8.77 -19.40
N HIS A 39 5.10 7.51 -18.98
CA HIS A 39 4.47 6.39 -19.64
C HIS A 39 3.00 6.77 -19.74
N ALA A 40 2.43 6.68 -20.94
CA ALA A 40 1.00 6.85 -21.12
C ALA A 40 0.32 5.97 -20.06
N GLY A 41 -0.40 6.59 -19.11
CA GLY A 41 -0.77 5.93 -17.86
C GLY A 41 -1.40 4.57 -18.12
N ILE A 42 -0.84 3.52 -17.50
CA ILE A 42 -1.39 2.18 -17.62
C ILE A 42 -2.76 2.22 -16.96
N SER A 43 -3.82 1.85 -17.68
CA SER A 43 -5.17 1.98 -17.17
C SER A 43 -5.95 0.68 -17.23
N VAL A 44 -6.74 0.44 -16.20
CA VAL A 44 -7.70 -0.66 -16.14
C VAL A 44 -9.11 -0.09 -16.34
N ALA A 45 -9.65 -0.23 -17.55
CA ALA A 45 -10.98 0.29 -17.90
C ALA A 45 -12.12 -0.72 -17.69
N VAL A 46 -11.79 -2.00 -17.57
CA VAL A 46 -12.74 -3.08 -17.25
C VAL A 46 -12.33 -3.63 -15.88
N CYS A 47 -13.25 -3.59 -14.92
CA CYS A 47 -13.02 -4.03 -13.54
C CYS A 47 -13.10 -5.56 -13.45
N ASP A 48 -12.14 -6.25 -14.08
CA ASP A 48 -11.93 -7.69 -13.92
C ASP A 48 -10.45 -8.02 -13.69
N GLN A 49 -10.19 -9.24 -13.21
CA GLN A 49 -8.85 -9.68 -12.88
C GLN A 49 -7.95 -9.78 -14.11
N ALA A 50 -8.48 -10.16 -15.28
CA ALA A 50 -7.69 -10.36 -16.49
C ALA A 50 -7.04 -9.05 -16.96
N HIS A 51 -7.82 -7.96 -16.95
CA HIS A 51 -7.33 -6.64 -17.31
C HIS A 51 -6.36 -6.08 -16.27
N LEU A 52 -6.62 -6.28 -14.96
CA LEU A 52 -5.67 -5.90 -13.92
C LEU A 52 -4.34 -6.66 -14.05
N GLN A 53 -4.39 -7.96 -14.29
CA GLN A 53 -3.18 -8.78 -14.45
C GLN A 53 -2.40 -8.38 -15.70
N SER A 54 -3.09 -8.06 -16.79
CA SER A 54 -2.46 -7.54 -18.01
C SER A 54 -1.73 -6.21 -17.74
N ALA A 55 -2.39 -5.29 -17.04
CA ALA A 55 -1.79 -4.01 -16.64
C ALA A 55 -0.55 -4.18 -15.73
N ILE A 56 -0.60 -5.08 -14.75
CA ILE A 56 0.55 -5.38 -13.88
C ILE A 56 1.70 -6.03 -14.66
N THR A 57 1.37 -6.86 -15.64
CA THR A 57 2.37 -7.52 -16.49
C THR A 57 3.07 -6.51 -17.41
N SER A 58 2.32 -5.58 -18.01
CA SER A 58 2.88 -4.54 -18.88
C SER A 58 3.64 -3.45 -18.12
N ALA A 59 3.29 -3.21 -16.86
CA ALA A 59 3.93 -2.23 -16.01
C ALA A 59 5.41 -2.54 -15.76
N THR A 60 6.23 -1.50 -15.82
CA THR A 60 7.60 -1.47 -15.31
C THR A 60 7.60 -1.06 -13.83
N ALA A 61 8.70 -1.29 -13.12
CA ALA A 61 8.80 -0.89 -11.72
C ALA A 61 8.61 0.63 -11.59
N LYS A 62 7.84 1.04 -10.58
CA LYS A 62 7.41 2.41 -10.24
C LYS A 62 6.33 3.00 -11.14
N ASP A 63 5.79 2.21 -12.07
CA ASP A 63 4.63 2.66 -12.85
C ASP A 63 3.38 2.82 -11.98
N THR A 64 2.51 3.71 -12.43
CA THR A 64 1.17 3.90 -11.87
C THR A 64 0.13 3.23 -12.77
N ILE A 65 -0.65 2.33 -12.19
CA ILE A 65 -1.84 1.73 -12.80
C ILE A 65 -3.06 2.47 -12.29
N THR A 66 -3.78 3.14 -13.18
CA THR A 66 -4.98 3.92 -12.87
C THR A 66 -6.25 3.15 -13.24
N PHE A 67 -7.12 2.89 -12.28
CA PHE A 67 -8.43 2.33 -12.60
C PHE A 67 -9.36 3.40 -13.17
N GLN A 68 -9.89 3.12 -14.36
CA GLN A 68 -10.87 3.94 -15.06
C GLN A 68 -12.27 3.32 -15.01
N CYS A 69 -12.47 2.35 -14.11
CA CYS A 69 -13.74 1.71 -13.82
C CYS A 69 -14.09 1.87 -12.34
N SER A 70 -15.37 1.69 -12.02
CA SER A 70 -15.85 1.49 -10.65
C SER A 70 -16.44 0.10 -10.54
N GLY A 71 -16.14 -0.60 -9.45
CA GLY A 71 -16.69 -1.92 -9.18
C GLY A 71 -15.71 -2.87 -8.51
N THR A 72 -16.14 -4.12 -8.44
CA THR A 72 -15.42 -5.19 -7.77
C THR A 72 -14.63 -6.01 -8.78
N ILE A 73 -13.32 -6.14 -8.55
CA ILE A 73 -12.42 -7.06 -9.23
C ILE A 73 -12.33 -8.31 -8.37
N THR A 74 -13.15 -9.31 -8.69
CA THR A 74 -13.13 -10.60 -7.99
C THR A 74 -11.92 -11.41 -8.42
N LEU A 75 -11.09 -11.81 -7.45
CA LEU A 75 -9.88 -12.57 -7.66
C LEU A 75 -10.13 -14.07 -7.56
N THR A 76 -9.48 -14.82 -8.42
CA THR A 76 -9.47 -16.29 -8.46
C THR A 76 -8.17 -16.87 -7.89
N ASN A 77 -7.17 -16.02 -7.66
CA ASN A 77 -5.90 -16.33 -7.00
C ASN A 77 -5.33 -15.07 -6.36
N THR A 78 -4.42 -15.24 -5.40
CA THR A 78 -3.73 -14.12 -4.74
C THR A 78 -2.99 -13.26 -5.76
N LEU A 79 -3.16 -11.95 -5.64
CA LEU A 79 -2.47 -10.99 -6.48
C LEU A 79 -1.09 -10.68 -5.89
N ALA A 80 -0.06 -11.30 -6.44
CA ALA A 80 1.32 -11.08 -6.03
C ALA A 80 1.90 -9.82 -6.68
N ILE A 81 2.41 -8.90 -5.86
CA ILE A 81 3.12 -7.69 -6.30
C ILE A 81 4.61 -7.91 -6.06
N THR A 82 5.36 -8.01 -7.15
CA THR A 82 6.78 -8.39 -7.16
C THR A 82 7.70 -7.27 -7.67
N LYS A 83 7.15 -6.09 -7.90
CA LYS A 83 7.86 -4.88 -8.34
C LYS A 83 7.13 -3.65 -7.80
N ASP A 84 7.87 -2.56 -7.63
CA ASP A 84 7.30 -1.29 -7.17
C ASP A 84 6.15 -0.89 -8.08
N LEU A 85 4.98 -0.59 -7.50
CA LEU A 85 3.80 -0.18 -8.26
C LEU A 85 2.94 0.78 -7.45
N THR A 86 2.26 1.67 -8.15
CA THR A 86 1.11 2.41 -7.61
C THR A 86 -0.17 1.88 -8.24
N LEU A 87 -1.13 1.45 -7.43
CA LEU A 87 -2.50 1.17 -7.87
C LEU A 87 -3.42 2.27 -7.33
N ALA A 88 -4.02 3.03 -8.24
CA ALA A 88 -4.84 4.19 -7.87
C ALA A 88 -6.18 4.17 -8.59
N ALA A 89 -7.28 4.36 -7.86
CA ALA A 89 -8.57 4.61 -8.50
C ALA A 89 -8.60 6.02 -9.09
N GLY A 90 -8.95 6.13 -10.38
CA GLY A 90 -9.13 7.41 -11.06
C GLY A 90 -10.17 8.28 -10.36
N SER A 91 -10.19 9.59 -10.68
CA SER A 91 -11.07 10.55 -10.00
C SER A 91 -12.54 10.10 -10.00
N GLY A 92 -13.18 10.11 -8.83
CA GLY A 92 -14.57 9.67 -8.65
C GLY A 92 -14.80 8.16 -8.71
N GLN A 93 -13.80 7.34 -9.02
CA GLN A 93 -13.93 5.90 -9.06
C GLN A 93 -13.80 5.24 -7.68
N THR A 94 -14.48 4.10 -7.51
CA THR A 94 -14.33 3.22 -6.35
C THR A 94 -14.05 1.81 -6.84
N VAL A 95 -12.89 1.27 -6.47
CA VAL A 95 -12.47 -0.07 -6.89
C VAL A 95 -12.24 -0.94 -5.67
N THR A 96 -12.75 -2.18 -5.73
CA THR A 96 -12.54 -3.19 -4.70
C THR A 96 -11.80 -4.38 -5.30
N LEU A 97 -10.64 -4.72 -4.74
CA LEU A 97 -9.99 -6.01 -4.97
C LEU A 97 -10.61 -7.01 -3.99
N ASP A 98 -11.26 -8.05 -4.52
CA ASP A 98 -12.13 -8.93 -3.73
C ASP A 98 -11.63 -10.37 -3.76
N GLY A 99 -11.32 -10.92 -2.58
CA GLY A 99 -10.83 -12.29 -2.42
C GLY A 99 -11.92 -13.37 -2.48
N ASN A 100 -13.16 -13.00 -2.77
CA ASN A 100 -14.30 -13.90 -2.92
C ASN A 100 -14.52 -14.85 -1.73
N ASN A 101 -14.15 -14.44 -0.52
CA ASN A 101 -14.19 -15.21 0.71
C ASN A 101 -13.33 -16.48 0.70
N THR A 102 -12.41 -16.64 -0.25
CA THR A 102 -11.59 -17.86 -0.40
C THR A 102 -10.11 -17.58 -0.66
N ILE A 103 -9.77 -16.37 -1.07
CA ILE A 103 -8.44 -16.00 -1.55
C ILE A 103 -7.85 -14.92 -0.64
N GLN A 104 -6.58 -15.05 -0.26
CA GLN A 104 -5.80 -13.92 0.23
C GLN A 104 -5.64 -12.90 -0.88
N VAL A 105 -6.10 -11.66 -0.69
CA VAL A 105 -6.24 -10.69 -1.80
C VAL A 105 -4.88 -10.31 -2.37
N LEU A 106 -3.94 -9.87 -1.52
CA LEU A 106 -2.65 -9.32 -1.92
C LEU A 106 -1.48 -9.97 -1.18
N LEU A 107 -0.39 -10.18 -1.91
CA LEU A 107 0.91 -10.55 -1.37
C LEU A 107 1.97 -9.58 -1.91
N VAL A 108 2.61 -8.82 -1.02
CA VAL A 108 3.70 -7.89 -1.38
C VAL A 108 5.03 -8.54 -1.02
N GLY A 109 5.88 -8.73 -2.03
CA GLY A 109 7.20 -9.33 -1.85
C GLY A 109 8.17 -8.45 -1.04
N ALA A 110 9.27 -9.05 -0.59
CA ALA A 110 10.38 -8.30 0.00
C ALA A 110 10.97 -7.32 -1.03
N ASP A 111 11.51 -6.20 -0.55
CA ASP A 111 12.11 -5.13 -1.37
C ASP A 111 11.18 -4.50 -2.43
N VAL A 112 9.86 -4.64 -2.24
CA VAL A 112 8.82 -4.06 -3.10
C VAL A 112 8.11 -2.92 -2.39
N HIS A 113 7.91 -1.79 -3.08
CA HIS A 113 7.05 -0.71 -2.61
C HIS A 113 5.72 -0.66 -3.37
N LEU A 114 4.63 -1.01 -2.68
CA LEU A 114 3.27 -0.89 -3.19
C LEU A 114 2.58 0.35 -2.61
N ILE A 115 2.03 1.19 -3.47
CA ILE A 115 1.17 2.31 -3.09
C ILE A 115 -0.26 1.99 -3.52
N LEU A 116 -1.19 2.05 -2.57
CA LEU A 116 -2.63 1.90 -2.77
C LEU A 116 -3.34 3.22 -2.45
N ASN A 117 -4.06 3.78 -3.41
CA ASN A 117 -4.82 5.01 -3.22
C ASN A 117 -6.25 4.83 -3.75
N ARG A 118 -7.24 4.91 -2.84
CA ARG A 118 -8.66 4.70 -3.17
C ARG A 118 -8.96 3.31 -3.75
N VAL A 119 -8.22 2.30 -3.29
CA VAL A 119 -8.40 0.89 -3.67
C VAL A 119 -8.78 0.10 -2.43
N ASN A 120 -9.98 -0.46 -2.42
CA ASN A 120 -10.48 -1.27 -1.31
C ASN A 120 -9.97 -2.70 -1.40
N ILE A 121 -9.84 -3.35 -0.25
CA ILE A 121 -9.46 -4.76 -0.12
C ILE A 121 -10.57 -5.46 0.65
N ALA A 122 -11.26 -6.41 0.02
CA ALA A 122 -12.45 -7.02 0.61
C ALA A 122 -12.49 -8.53 0.50
N HIS A 123 -13.19 -9.15 1.44
CA HIS A 123 -13.52 -10.58 1.43
C HIS A 123 -12.30 -11.49 1.20
N GLY A 124 -11.14 -11.05 1.67
CA GLY A 124 -9.92 -11.82 1.69
C GLY A 124 -10.01 -12.92 2.74
N LYS A 125 -9.56 -14.14 2.42
CA LYS A 125 -9.56 -15.24 3.38
C LYS A 125 -8.29 -16.07 3.32
N SER A 126 -7.66 -16.26 4.47
CA SER A 126 -6.72 -17.35 4.69
C SER A 126 -7.06 -18.14 5.95
N ALA A 127 -7.64 -19.32 5.77
CA ALA A 127 -8.09 -20.15 6.89
C ALA A 127 -6.93 -20.84 7.65
N SER A 128 -5.74 -20.88 7.06
CA SER A 128 -4.57 -21.60 7.60
C SER A 128 -3.27 -20.80 7.54
N SER A 129 -3.32 -19.51 7.19
CA SER A 129 -2.16 -18.63 7.19
C SER A 129 -2.53 -17.23 7.68
N ASP A 130 -1.55 -16.34 7.58
CA ASP A 130 -1.64 -14.94 7.94
C ASP A 130 -2.17 -14.08 6.79
N GLY A 131 -2.73 -12.91 7.12
CA GLY A 131 -3.15 -11.87 6.18
C GLY A 131 -4.32 -12.30 5.29
N GLY A 132 -5.55 -11.98 5.68
CA GLY A 132 -6.72 -12.28 4.86
C GLY A 132 -6.81 -11.33 3.66
N GLY A 133 -6.69 -10.03 3.93
CA GLY A 133 -6.60 -9.01 2.89
C GLY A 133 -5.21 -8.95 2.26
N LEU A 134 -4.20 -8.64 3.07
CA LEU A 134 -2.85 -8.32 2.59
C LEU A 134 -1.78 -8.97 3.47
N VAL A 135 -0.80 -9.62 2.84
CA VAL A 135 0.47 -10.00 3.46
C VAL A 135 1.58 -9.10 2.94
N ASN A 136 2.34 -8.52 3.85
CA ASN A 136 3.44 -7.62 3.51
C ASN A 136 4.80 -8.14 4.00
N TYR A 137 5.72 -8.34 3.06
CA TYR A 137 7.15 -8.51 3.32
C TYR A 137 8.00 -7.29 2.90
N GLY A 138 7.39 -6.31 2.23
CA GLY A 138 8.02 -5.10 1.69
C GLY A 138 7.49 -3.82 2.32
N VAL A 139 7.16 -2.83 1.51
CA VAL A 139 6.60 -1.54 1.94
C VAL A 139 5.22 -1.32 1.33
N VAL A 140 4.23 -1.02 2.16
CA VAL A 140 2.87 -0.68 1.73
C VAL A 140 2.47 0.69 2.27
N ASP A 141 2.15 1.61 1.37
CA ASP A 141 1.44 2.84 1.68
C ASP A 141 -0.02 2.72 1.22
N LEU A 142 -0.95 2.75 2.15
CA LEU A 142 -2.38 2.65 1.88
C LEU A 142 -3.09 3.93 2.33
N SER A 143 -3.86 4.52 1.41
CA SER A 143 -4.58 5.75 1.70
C SER A 143 -5.97 5.81 1.06
N HIS A 144 -6.91 6.44 1.76
CA HIS A 144 -8.28 6.66 1.28
C HIS A 144 -9.00 5.38 0.85
N SER A 145 -8.69 4.28 1.54
CA SER A 145 -9.12 2.93 1.19
C SER A 145 -9.98 2.33 2.29
N ILE A 146 -10.75 1.30 1.95
CA ILE A 146 -11.51 0.50 2.90
C ILE A 146 -10.98 -0.93 2.87
N LEU A 147 -10.59 -1.46 4.02
CA LEU A 147 -10.28 -2.88 4.20
C LEU A 147 -11.43 -3.51 4.97
N MET A 148 -12.18 -4.41 4.32
CA MET A 148 -13.41 -4.93 4.91
C MET A 148 -13.65 -6.43 4.77
N ASN A 149 -14.27 -7.03 5.77
CA ASN A 149 -14.69 -8.44 5.78
C ASN A 149 -13.54 -9.41 5.44
N ASN A 150 -12.30 -9.07 5.81
CA ASN A 150 -11.17 -9.95 5.60
C ASN A 150 -10.95 -10.85 6.82
N PHE A 151 -10.55 -12.11 6.59
CA PHE A 151 -10.40 -13.14 7.62
C PHE A 151 -9.06 -13.88 7.54
N ALA A 152 -8.35 -13.99 8.66
CA ALA A 152 -7.15 -14.83 8.78
C ALA A 152 -6.93 -15.35 10.20
N ILE A 153 -5.88 -16.13 10.42
CA ILE A 153 -5.45 -16.50 11.79
C ILE A 153 -4.78 -15.29 12.47
N HIS A 154 -3.89 -14.61 11.76
CA HIS A 154 -3.24 -13.38 12.18
C HIS A 154 -3.42 -12.30 11.13
N GLY A 155 -3.86 -11.10 11.54
CA GLY A 155 -4.01 -9.97 10.64
C GLY A 155 -5.15 -10.18 9.66
N GLY A 156 -6.40 -10.01 10.10
CA GLY A 156 -7.56 -10.24 9.24
C GLY A 156 -7.49 -9.37 7.99
N ALA A 157 -7.25 -8.07 8.16
CA ALA A 157 -6.99 -7.16 7.04
C ALA A 157 -5.54 -7.23 6.55
N ILE A 158 -4.57 -7.03 7.45
CA ILE A 158 -3.14 -6.93 7.12
C ILE A 158 -2.33 -7.76 8.10
N TRP A 159 -1.45 -8.60 7.56
CA TRP A 159 -0.32 -9.13 8.31
C TRP A 159 0.98 -8.52 7.77
N ASN A 160 1.81 -8.01 8.66
CA ASN A 160 3.07 -7.34 8.34
C ASN A 160 4.24 -8.12 8.93
N ALA A 161 5.16 -8.59 8.10
CA ALA A 161 6.35 -9.33 8.50
C ALA A 161 7.36 -8.45 9.25
N ASP A 162 8.40 -9.09 9.77
CA ASP A 162 9.52 -8.46 10.48
C ASP A 162 10.32 -7.49 9.61
N THR A 163 10.45 -7.79 8.32
CA THR A 163 11.03 -6.88 7.32
C THR A 163 10.03 -5.87 6.77
N GLY A 164 8.74 -6.02 7.09
CA GLY A 164 7.65 -5.27 6.50
C GLY A 164 7.46 -3.89 7.11
N ARG A 165 7.11 -2.91 6.26
CA ARG A 165 6.61 -1.59 6.66
C ARG A 165 5.21 -1.35 6.11
N VAL A 166 4.26 -1.01 6.97
CA VAL A 166 2.92 -0.59 6.58
C VAL A 166 2.64 0.82 7.09
N ASN A 167 2.17 1.69 6.21
CA ASN A 167 1.69 3.01 6.56
C ASN A 167 0.27 3.20 6.02
N VAL A 168 -0.68 3.40 6.92
CA VAL A 168 -2.10 3.54 6.60
C VAL A 168 -2.58 4.94 6.99
N SER A 169 -3.25 5.62 6.06
CA SER A 169 -3.81 6.93 6.33
C SER A 169 -5.21 7.12 5.76
N ASN A 170 -6.05 7.91 6.43
CA ASN A 170 -7.36 8.34 5.90
C ASN A 170 -8.22 7.16 5.42
N SER A 171 -8.18 6.03 6.10
CA SER A 171 -8.74 4.76 5.63
C SER A 171 -9.67 4.15 6.68
N THR A 172 -10.49 3.19 6.27
CA THR A 172 -11.44 2.51 7.16
C THR A 172 -11.13 1.03 7.22
N PHE A 173 -11.06 0.49 8.44
CA PHE A 173 -11.10 -0.94 8.70
C PHE A 173 -12.51 -1.33 9.16
N MET A 174 -13.08 -2.38 8.59
CA MET A 174 -14.47 -2.74 8.86
C MET A 174 -14.72 -4.25 8.83
N ASN A 175 -15.24 -4.79 9.92
CA ASN A 175 -15.61 -6.19 10.07
C ASN A 175 -14.50 -7.18 9.64
N ASN A 176 -13.23 -6.80 9.80
CA ASN A 176 -12.15 -7.78 9.64
C ASN A 176 -12.08 -8.65 10.89
N SER A 177 -11.58 -9.87 10.74
CA SER A 177 -11.58 -10.86 11.82
C SER A 177 -10.33 -11.72 11.79
N ALA A 178 -9.71 -11.90 12.95
CA ALA A 178 -8.61 -12.83 13.13
C ALA A 178 -8.50 -13.25 14.59
N THR A 179 -7.78 -14.34 14.85
CA THR A 179 -7.47 -14.73 16.23
C THR A 179 -6.66 -13.61 16.91
N ARG A 180 -5.65 -13.07 16.22
CA ARG A 180 -4.87 -11.93 16.69
C ARG A 180 -4.75 -10.83 15.64
N GLY A 181 -4.98 -9.59 16.06
CA GLY A 181 -4.98 -8.44 15.16
C GLY A 181 -6.09 -8.57 14.13
N ALA A 182 -7.35 -8.36 14.54
CA ALA A 182 -8.51 -8.49 13.67
C ALA A 182 -8.34 -7.66 12.39
N ASP A 183 -7.78 -6.45 12.52
CA ASP A 183 -7.39 -5.61 11.41
C ASP A 183 -5.90 -5.81 11.06
N ILE A 184 -4.98 -5.50 11.98
CA ILE A 184 -3.54 -5.54 11.69
C ILE A 184 -2.82 -6.42 12.71
N TYR A 185 -2.03 -7.36 12.20
CA TYR A 185 -0.99 -8.04 12.97
C TYR A 185 0.38 -7.61 12.47
N ASN A 186 1.20 -7.06 13.36
CA ASN A 186 2.58 -6.67 13.07
C ASN A 186 3.54 -7.67 13.74
N ASP A 187 4.18 -8.51 12.94
CA ASP A 187 5.12 -9.54 13.36
C ASP A 187 6.54 -8.99 13.34
N GLY A 188 6.93 -8.16 14.31
CA GLY A 188 8.28 -7.58 14.37
C GLY A 188 8.55 -6.42 13.41
N GLY A 189 7.64 -6.12 12.47
CA GLY A 189 7.81 -5.07 11.47
C GLY A 189 7.54 -3.66 11.98
N MET A 190 7.29 -2.73 11.06
CA MET A 190 6.93 -1.35 11.39
C MET A 190 5.55 -0.96 10.86
N ILE A 191 4.73 -0.39 11.75
CA ILE A 191 3.40 0.12 11.39
C ILE A 191 3.23 1.59 11.77
N SER A 192 2.52 2.32 10.93
CA SER A 192 2.03 3.68 11.16
C SER A 192 0.57 3.74 10.70
N VAL A 193 -0.35 4.19 11.56
CA VAL A 193 -1.78 4.30 11.25
C VAL A 193 -2.28 5.67 11.69
N SER A 194 -2.84 6.44 10.76
CA SER A 194 -3.23 7.84 11.03
C SER A 194 -4.55 8.21 10.37
N ASN A 195 -5.40 8.96 11.07
CA ASN A 195 -6.70 9.41 10.54
C ASN A 195 -7.56 8.25 10.00
N CYS A 196 -7.55 7.11 10.69
CA CYS A 196 -8.32 5.95 10.27
C CYS A 196 -9.55 5.75 11.17
N THR A 197 -10.56 5.09 10.63
CA THR A 197 -11.76 4.68 11.37
C THR A 197 -11.79 3.16 11.47
N ILE A 198 -12.13 2.62 12.64
CA ILE A 198 -12.37 1.19 12.84
C ILE A 198 -13.86 0.98 13.10
N ARG A 199 -14.47 0.06 12.35
CA ARG A 199 -15.89 -0.32 12.41
C ARG A 199 -16.05 -1.83 12.48
N ASN A 200 -15.58 -2.43 13.57
CA ASN A 200 -15.69 -3.86 13.80
C ASN A 200 -16.85 -4.13 14.77
N LYS A 201 -17.65 -5.17 14.51
CA LYS A 201 -18.63 -5.65 15.49
C LYS A 201 -17.91 -6.27 16.70
N SER A 202 -18.60 -6.30 17.83
CA SER A 202 -18.14 -6.99 19.04
C SER A 202 -17.80 -8.46 18.75
N GLY A 203 -16.59 -8.91 19.11
CA GLY A 203 -16.18 -10.33 19.09
C GLY A 203 -15.34 -10.79 17.88
N HIS A 204 -14.74 -9.88 17.11
CA HIS A 204 -13.95 -10.22 15.90
C HIS A 204 -12.45 -10.56 16.11
N GLY A 205 -12.00 -10.72 17.35
CA GLY A 205 -10.69 -11.28 17.66
C GLY A 205 -10.45 -11.37 19.16
N THR A 206 -9.63 -12.33 19.59
CA THR A 206 -9.35 -12.50 21.03
C THR A 206 -8.39 -11.44 21.54
N ASP A 207 -7.52 -10.93 20.67
CA ASP A 207 -6.39 -10.08 21.05
C ASP A 207 -6.48 -8.64 20.47
N GLY A 208 -7.69 -8.19 20.10
CA GLY A 208 -7.98 -6.82 19.65
C GLY A 208 -7.80 -6.54 18.14
N ASP A 209 -8.10 -5.31 17.72
CA ASP A 209 -8.04 -4.88 16.32
C ASP A 209 -6.61 -4.81 15.78
N PHE A 210 -5.68 -4.24 16.56
CA PHE A 210 -4.27 -4.14 16.23
C PHE A 210 -3.41 -4.90 17.24
N TYR A 211 -2.57 -5.81 16.74
CA TYR A 211 -1.63 -6.59 17.54
C TYR A 211 -0.19 -6.38 17.07
N ASN A 212 0.73 -6.11 18.00
CA ASN A 212 2.14 -5.86 17.71
C ASN A 212 3.04 -6.86 18.45
N ASP A 213 3.61 -7.81 17.72
CA ASP A 213 4.52 -8.84 18.22
C ASP A 213 5.98 -8.39 18.04
N GLY A 214 6.47 -7.54 18.93
CA GLY A 214 7.89 -7.16 18.95
C GLY A 214 8.34 -6.15 17.89
N GLY A 215 7.41 -5.53 17.15
CA GLY A 215 7.71 -4.50 16.14
C GLY A 215 7.65 -3.06 16.63
N THR A 216 7.91 -2.11 15.72
CA THR A 216 7.85 -0.67 15.96
C THR A 216 6.52 -0.08 15.53
N VAL A 217 5.97 0.78 16.38
CA VAL A 217 4.79 1.59 16.10
C VAL A 217 5.25 3.03 15.94
N ASP A 218 5.35 3.50 14.70
CA ASP A 218 5.82 4.85 14.43
C ASP A 218 4.70 5.85 14.73
N SER A 219 4.90 6.61 15.81
CA SER A 219 3.98 7.64 16.29
C SER A 219 4.31 9.04 15.78
N SER A 220 5.37 9.19 14.97
CA SER A 220 5.94 10.49 14.59
C SER A 220 5.03 11.39 13.75
N ASN A 221 3.93 10.85 13.22
CA ASN A 221 2.88 11.60 12.50
C ASN A 221 1.68 12.00 13.38
N GLY A 222 1.84 12.03 14.71
CA GLY A 222 0.79 12.45 15.66
C GLY A 222 -0.27 11.37 15.96
N GLY A 223 -0.12 10.18 15.38
CA GLY A 223 -0.94 9.00 15.61
C GLY A 223 -0.07 7.82 16.00
N GLY A 224 0.69 7.94 17.09
CA GLY A 224 1.00 6.73 17.84
C GLY A 224 -0.32 6.04 18.14
N MET A 225 -0.38 4.70 18.09
CA MET A 225 -1.58 3.91 18.40
C MET A 225 -2.09 4.23 19.81
N ASN A 226 -2.71 5.38 19.93
CA ASN A 226 -3.52 5.85 21.00
C ASN A 226 -4.90 5.81 20.36
N SER A 227 -5.81 5.12 21.02
CA SER A 227 -7.23 5.10 20.70
C SER A 227 -7.84 6.51 20.50
N SER A 228 -7.10 7.60 20.76
CA SER A 228 -7.46 8.98 20.42
C SER A 228 -7.41 9.37 18.94
N SER A 229 -6.63 8.72 18.06
CA SER A 229 -6.59 9.03 16.61
C SER A 229 -7.40 8.05 15.74
N ILE A 230 -8.02 7.07 16.39
CA ILE A 230 -8.86 6.02 15.80
C ILE A 230 -10.24 6.18 16.41
N THR A 231 -11.21 6.65 15.63
CA THR A 231 -12.60 6.68 16.08
C THR A 231 -13.16 5.26 16.00
N HIS A 232 -13.55 4.69 17.14
CA HIS A 232 -14.39 3.49 17.20
C HIS A 232 -15.83 3.98 17.03
N ASP A 233 -16.45 3.61 15.92
CA ASP A 233 -17.85 3.94 15.62
C ASP A 233 -18.67 2.70 15.95
N ASP A 234 -18.97 2.53 17.24
CA ASP A 234 -19.68 1.37 17.82
C ASP A 234 -21.21 1.43 17.57
N ASP A 235 -21.69 2.28 16.65
CA ASP A 235 -23.11 2.56 16.37
C ASP A 235 -23.87 1.39 15.68
N ALA A 236 -23.47 0.14 15.93
CA ALA A 236 -24.27 -1.04 15.59
C ALA A 236 -25.35 -1.37 16.63
N ASP A 237 -25.49 -0.59 17.71
CA ASP A 237 -26.54 -0.79 18.73
C ASP A 237 -27.48 0.42 18.85
N ASN A 238 -28.48 0.48 17.96
CA ASN A 238 -29.74 1.15 18.31
C ASN A 238 -30.92 0.53 17.56
N SER A 239 -31.33 -0.67 17.97
CA SER A 239 -32.69 -1.16 17.70
C SER A 239 -33.50 -1.51 18.95
N ASP A 240 -32.96 -1.40 20.16
CA ASP A 240 -33.60 -1.96 21.35
C ASP A 240 -33.98 -0.94 22.44
N ASP A 241 -34.03 0.37 22.13
CA ASP A 241 -34.71 1.35 23.00
C ASP A 241 -36.02 1.84 22.38
N VAL A 242 -37.10 1.08 22.62
CA VAL A 242 -38.43 1.53 23.10
C VAL A 242 -39.40 0.35 22.96
N GLN A 243 -39.69 -0.33 24.07
CA GLN A 243 -41.08 -0.64 24.47
C GLN A 243 -41.17 -0.57 26.01
N PRO A 244 -42.13 0.19 26.57
CA PRO A 244 -42.25 0.35 28.01
C PRO A 244 -42.76 -0.94 28.68
N THR A 245 -42.10 -1.35 29.77
CA THR A 245 -42.59 -2.42 30.65
C THR A 245 -43.98 -2.07 31.21
N PRO A 246 -45.00 -2.95 31.14
CA PRO A 246 -46.25 -2.72 31.85
C PRO A 246 -46.03 -2.88 33.35
N LYS A 247 -46.32 -1.81 34.11
CA LYS A 247 -46.45 -1.87 35.58
C LYS A 247 -47.52 -2.88 35.95
N ALA A 248 -47.16 -3.85 36.79
CA ALA A 248 -48.12 -4.64 37.54
C ALA A 248 -48.89 -3.73 38.51
N THR A 249 -50.21 -3.65 38.35
CA THR A 249 -51.11 -3.18 39.42
C THR A 249 -51.88 -4.37 39.97
N ARG A 250 -51.61 -4.67 41.24
CA ARG A 250 -52.47 -5.47 42.11
C ARG A 250 -53.84 -4.78 42.24
N HIS A 251 -54.90 -5.56 42.11
CA HIS A 251 -56.11 -5.45 42.93
C HIS A 251 -56.57 -6.86 43.30
#